data_AF-A0A3S0ZZX0-F1
#
_entry.id   AF-A0A3S0ZZX0-F1
#
_cell.length_a   1.000
_cell.length_b   1.000
_cell.length_c   1.000
_cell.angle_alpha   90.00
_cell.angle_beta   90.00
_cell.angle_gamma   90.00
#
_symmetry.space_group_name_H-M   'P 1'
#
loop_
_entity.id
_entity.type
_entity.pdbx_description
1 polymer ?
#
loop_
_entity_poly.entity_id
_entity_poly.type
_entity_poly.pdbx_seq_one_letter_code
_entity_poly.pdbx_strand_id
1 'polypeptide(L)'
;MDNLSDVCSCLRALDSTKAQDRKKNVTRLHQLLDKASVKRVLDTNTEEKKNVTWDDVLRGVNNYIDIELASLKTAKESKSAASLASRDRRKQELAHVFKSTVKVANDRGAKLCASILMNSILGVLNDEFMLGALGADYSNLLLKSVLRVRAYWLKVTPAQWRKLLYIYCKLFEEEAFDTDIIMRIIKELVDGNIQQGELNSKRLFSFYSRRMEHISNLKATSVLENLLMSLNSFCKNVASGCRAQLCGFGESQMKTFTSMWEKASTEK
;
A
#
# COMPACT_ATOMS: atom_id res chain seq x y z
N MET A 1 23.23 -2.13 27.97
CA MET A 1 21.95 -2.87 27.83
C MET A 1 20.73 -1.96 27.95
N ASP A 2 20.89 -0.64 28.12
CA ASP A 2 19.78 0.28 28.43
C ASP A 2 18.87 0.63 27.25
N ASN A 3 19.39 0.59 26.02
CA ASN A 3 18.62 1.06 24.86
C ASN A 3 17.42 0.15 24.50
N LEU A 4 17.44 -1.15 24.83
CA LEU A 4 16.29 -2.04 24.56
C LEU A 4 15.18 -1.82 25.60
N SER A 5 15.55 -1.66 26.88
CA SER A 5 14.62 -1.26 27.93
C SER A 5 13.92 0.06 27.58
N ASP A 6 14.69 1.02 27.04
CA ASP A 6 14.16 2.28 26.55
C ASP A 6 13.16 2.11 25.40
N VAL A 7 13.44 1.22 24.43
CA VAL A 7 12.49 0.90 23.35
C VAL A 7 11.20 0.31 23.92
N CYS A 8 11.30 -0.67 24.82
CA CYS A 8 10.12 -1.24 25.51
C CYS A 8 9.31 -0.17 26.23
N SER A 9 9.99 0.76 26.92
CA SER A 9 9.35 1.86 27.63
C SER A 9 8.60 2.81 26.69
N CYS A 10 9.20 3.14 25.53
CA CYS A 10 8.56 3.98 24.53
C CYS A 10 7.31 3.29 23.96
N LEU A 11 7.42 1.99 23.60
CA LEU A 11 6.30 1.23 23.05
C LEU A 11 5.10 1.18 24.00
N ARG A 12 5.34 0.93 25.31
CA ARG A 12 4.24 0.97 26.30
C ARG A 12 3.61 2.35 26.42
N ALA A 13 4.40 3.41 26.27
CA ALA A 13 3.91 4.77 26.35
C ALA A 13 3.19 5.27 25.09
N LEU A 14 3.27 4.52 23.96
CA LEU A 14 2.49 4.80 22.75
C LEU A 14 0.99 4.60 22.96
N ASP A 15 0.59 3.82 23.97
CA ASP A 15 -0.80 3.55 24.31
C ASP A 15 -1.31 4.46 25.44
N SER A 16 -0.48 5.43 25.87
CA SER A 16 -0.85 6.37 26.94
C SER A 16 -2.13 7.11 26.59
N THR A 17 -3.00 7.35 27.57
CA THR A 17 -4.20 8.19 27.41
C THR A 17 -3.84 9.65 27.12
N LYS A 18 -2.63 10.09 27.52
CA LYS A 18 -2.13 11.45 27.33
C LYS A 18 -1.48 11.62 25.95
N ALA A 19 -2.06 12.46 25.10
CA ALA A 19 -1.57 12.70 23.74
C ALA A 19 -0.12 13.24 23.68
N GLN A 20 0.27 14.11 24.61
CA GLN A 20 1.64 14.64 24.67
C GLN A 20 2.67 13.55 25.00
N ASP A 21 2.31 12.60 25.88
CA ASP A 21 3.18 11.46 26.20
C ASP A 21 3.39 10.58 24.98
N ARG A 22 2.32 10.26 24.24
CA ARG A 22 2.42 9.50 22.99
C ARG A 22 3.32 10.19 21.98
N LYS A 23 3.13 11.50 21.74
CA LYS A 23 3.92 12.30 20.78
C LYS A 23 5.40 12.37 21.18
N LYS A 24 5.69 12.56 22.46
CA LYS A 24 7.07 12.54 22.99
C LYS A 24 7.72 11.18 22.78
N ASN A 25 7.00 10.10 23.08
CA ASN A 25 7.55 8.74 23.02
C ASN A 25 7.70 8.21 21.60
N VAL A 26 6.83 8.56 20.64
CA VAL A 26 7.04 8.18 19.23
C VAL A 26 8.29 8.87 18.65
N THR A 27 8.53 10.13 19.04
CA THR A 27 9.74 10.87 18.63
C THR A 27 11.00 10.23 19.23
N ARG A 28 10.97 9.91 20.53
CA ARG A 28 12.06 9.20 21.21
C ARG A 28 12.28 7.81 20.61
N LEU A 29 11.22 7.08 20.27
CA LEU A 29 11.31 5.77 19.63
C LEU A 29 12.08 5.88 18.31
N HIS A 30 11.76 6.83 17.42
CA HIS A 30 12.51 7.01 16.17
C HIS A 30 13.98 7.34 16.40
N GLN A 31 14.29 8.22 17.36
CA GLN A 31 15.69 8.51 17.73
C GLN A 31 16.44 7.25 18.21
N LEU A 32 15.76 6.36 18.93
CA LEU A 32 16.32 5.07 19.34
C LEU A 32 16.50 4.14 18.14
N LEU A 33 15.51 4.07 17.25
CA LEU A 33 15.55 3.24 16.04
C LEU A 33 16.65 3.69 15.08
N ASP A 34 17.13 4.93 15.12
CA ASP A 34 18.27 5.38 14.32
C ASP A 34 19.62 4.82 14.82
N LYS A 35 19.72 4.43 16.09
CA LYS A 35 20.96 3.90 16.68
C LYS A 35 21.27 2.51 16.12
N ALA A 36 22.47 2.35 15.56
CA ALA A 36 22.92 1.07 14.99
C ALA A 36 22.95 -0.10 16.00
N SER A 37 23.15 0.19 17.29
CA SER A 37 23.09 -0.82 18.36
C SER A 37 21.67 -1.34 18.57
N VAL A 38 20.66 -0.46 18.53
CA VAL A 38 19.23 -0.84 18.65
C VAL A 38 18.80 -1.65 17.43
N LYS A 39 19.15 -1.19 16.23
CA LYS A 39 18.84 -1.92 14.98
C LYS A 39 19.35 -3.35 15.01
N ARG A 40 20.62 -3.56 15.39
CA ARG A 40 21.23 -4.90 15.49
C ARG A 40 20.53 -5.80 16.50
N VAL A 41 20.21 -5.28 17.69
CA VAL A 41 19.50 -6.05 18.71
C VAL A 41 18.10 -6.44 18.25
N LEU A 42 17.36 -5.53 17.60
CA LEU A 42 16.04 -5.83 17.05
C LEU A 42 16.12 -6.85 15.91
N ASP A 43 17.13 -6.77 15.05
CA ASP A 43 17.34 -7.75 13.98
C ASP A 43 17.55 -9.16 14.56
N THR A 44 18.44 -9.31 15.55
CA THR A 44 18.70 -10.59 16.24
C THR A 44 17.45 -11.10 16.96
N ASN A 45 16.75 -10.23 17.70
CA ASN A 45 15.53 -10.59 18.41
C ASN A 45 14.43 -11.08 17.45
N THR A 46 14.27 -10.44 16.29
CA THR A 46 13.32 -10.85 15.26
C THR A 46 13.67 -12.22 14.69
N GLU A 47 14.96 -12.51 14.46
CA GLU A 47 15.41 -13.81 13.95
C GLU A 47 15.23 -14.93 14.98
N GLU A 48 15.56 -14.65 16.25
CA GLU A 48 15.43 -15.61 17.34
C GLU A 48 14.01 -15.71 17.92
N LYS A 49 13.11 -14.80 17.53
CA LYS A 49 11.75 -14.65 18.08
C LYS A 49 11.74 -14.51 19.61
N LYS A 50 12.61 -13.66 20.15
CA LYS A 50 12.75 -13.41 21.59
C LYS A 50 12.69 -11.92 21.90
N ASN A 51 12.27 -11.59 23.12
CA ASN A 51 12.18 -10.20 23.61
C ASN A 51 11.35 -9.33 22.65
N VAL A 52 11.66 -8.03 22.58
CA VAL A 52 11.02 -7.10 21.64
C VAL A 52 11.64 -7.25 20.25
N THR A 53 10.78 -7.46 19.27
CA THR A 53 11.10 -7.64 17.85
C THR A 53 10.67 -6.43 17.01
N TRP A 54 11.08 -6.38 15.75
CA TRP A 54 10.56 -5.42 14.77
C TRP A 54 9.03 -5.49 14.60
N ASP A 55 8.44 -6.68 14.77
CA ASP A 55 6.98 -6.85 14.69
C ASP A 55 6.26 -6.21 15.87
N ASP A 56 6.84 -6.26 17.07
CA ASP A 56 6.29 -5.58 18.25
C ASP A 56 6.39 -4.06 18.10
N VAL A 57 7.49 -3.57 17.54
CA VAL A 57 7.65 -2.14 17.20
C VAL A 57 6.57 -1.71 16.20
N LEU A 58 6.37 -2.48 15.12
CA LEU A 58 5.35 -2.17 14.12
C LEU A 58 3.93 -2.21 14.71
N ARG A 59 3.61 -3.19 15.57
CA ARG A 59 2.31 -3.25 16.27
C ARG A 59 2.08 -2.03 17.16
N GLY A 60 3.07 -1.63 17.95
CA GLY A 60 2.97 -0.42 18.78
C GLY A 60 2.77 0.85 17.95
N VAL A 61 3.49 0.97 16.83
CA VAL A 61 3.33 2.10 15.89
C VAL A 61 1.95 2.11 15.25
N ASN A 62 1.42 0.95 14.83
CA ASN A 62 0.07 0.88 14.27
C ASN A 62 -0.99 1.29 15.30
N ASN A 63 -0.88 0.80 16.54
CA ASN A 63 -1.83 1.15 17.59
C ASN A 63 -1.79 2.65 17.91
N TYR A 64 -0.59 3.24 17.96
CA TYR A 64 -0.44 4.70 18.05
C TYR A 64 -1.18 5.44 16.94
N ILE A 65 -1.00 5.01 15.68
CA ILE A 65 -1.66 5.62 14.53
C ILE A 65 -3.18 5.49 14.63
N ASP A 66 -3.69 4.32 15.01
CA ASP A 66 -5.12 4.07 15.16
C ASP A 66 -5.73 5.00 16.23
N ILE A 67 -5.08 5.14 17.40
CA ILE A 67 -5.49 6.06 18.47
C ILE A 67 -5.50 7.51 17.97
N GLU A 68 -4.45 7.93 17.27
CA GLU A 68 -4.32 9.31 16.79
C GLU A 68 -5.34 9.64 15.71
N LEU A 69 -5.60 8.72 14.77
CA LEU A 69 -6.63 8.87 13.75
C LEU A 69 -8.04 8.88 14.36
N ALA A 70 -8.32 8.01 15.33
CA ALA A 70 -9.59 8.02 16.05
C ALA A 70 -9.84 9.36 16.76
N SER A 71 -8.78 9.95 17.34
CA SER A 71 -8.86 11.28 17.94
C SER A 71 -9.10 12.39 16.89
N LEU A 72 -8.51 12.26 15.70
CA LEU A 72 -8.72 13.21 14.60
C LEU A 72 -10.12 13.11 13.99
N LYS A 73 -10.69 11.90 13.94
CA LYS A 73 -12.03 11.61 13.41
C LYS A 73 -13.13 12.14 14.33
N THR A 74 -12.93 12.06 15.64
CA THR A 74 -13.91 12.54 16.65
C THR A 74 -13.77 14.04 16.97
N ALA A 75 -12.60 14.64 16.72
CA ALA A 75 -12.41 16.07 16.91
C ALA A 75 -13.31 16.90 15.98
N LYS A 76 -14.00 17.89 16.54
CA LYS A 76 -14.92 18.78 15.81
C LYS A 76 -14.22 19.40 14.61
N GLU A 77 -14.83 19.26 13.43
CA GLU A 77 -14.30 19.87 12.20
C GLU A 77 -14.41 21.39 12.28
N SER A 78 -13.25 22.04 12.38
CA SER A 78 -13.15 23.49 12.26
C SER A 78 -12.91 23.87 10.81
N LYS A 79 -13.68 24.84 10.31
CA LYS A 79 -13.61 25.34 8.92
C LYS A 79 -12.47 26.33 8.69
N SER A 80 -11.68 26.68 9.72
CA SER A 80 -10.59 27.64 9.54
C SER A 80 -9.43 27.01 8.75
N ALA A 81 -8.80 27.80 7.88
CA ALA A 81 -7.66 27.32 7.10
C ALA A 81 -6.50 26.82 7.99
N ALA A 82 -6.23 27.51 9.10
CA ALA A 82 -5.18 27.14 10.04
C ALA A 82 -5.45 25.78 10.73
N SER A 83 -6.71 25.51 11.10
CA SER A 83 -7.07 24.22 11.70
C SER A 83 -6.99 23.07 10.71
N LEU A 84 -7.36 23.30 9.44
CA LEU A 84 -7.24 22.29 8.38
C LEU A 84 -5.77 21.95 8.11
N ALA A 85 -4.91 22.97 7.94
CA ALA A 85 -3.48 22.78 7.74
C ALA A 85 -2.80 22.02 8.90
N SER A 86 -3.19 22.32 10.15
CA SER A 86 -2.69 21.61 11.33
C SER A 86 -3.13 20.14 11.35
N ARG A 87 -4.37 19.85 10.94
CA ARG A 87 -4.88 18.47 10.82
C ARG A 87 -4.14 17.70 9.75
N ASP A 88 -3.92 18.30 8.58
CA ASP A 88 -3.21 17.63 7.48
C ASP A 88 -1.74 17.39 7.81
N ARG A 89 -1.08 18.33 8.49
CA ARG A 89 0.26 18.10 9.05
C ARG A 89 0.29 16.91 10.01
N ARG A 90 -0.71 16.75 10.88
CA ARG A 90 -0.79 15.60 11.78
C ARG A 90 -0.97 14.29 11.01
N LYS A 91 -1.79 14.25 9.96
CA LYS A 91 -1.90 13.07 9.08
C LYS A 91 -0.57 12.71 8.43
N GLN A 92 0.15 13.72 7.90
CA GLN A 92 1.48 13.52 7.32
C GLN A 92 2.51 13.03 8.34
N GLU A 93 2.48 13.53 9.58
CA GLU A 93 3.31 13.04 10.69
C GLU A 93 3.04 11.55 10.96
N LEU A 94 1.77 11.12 10.98
CA LEU A 94 1.40 9.71 11.17
C LEU A 94 1.85 8.82 10.00
N ALA A 95 1.63 9.26 8.76
CA ALA A 95 2.13 8.57 7.57
C ALA A 95 3.66 8.42 7.60
N HIS A 96 4.37 9.48 7.98
CA HIS A 96 5.82 9.46 8.15
C HIS A 96 6.25 8.46 9.22
N VAL A 97 5.56 8.40 10.35
CA VAL A 97 5.88 7.46 11.44
C VAL A 97 5.80 6.01 10.97
N PHE A 98 4.73 5.65 10.27
CA PHE A 98 4.62 4.31 9.70
C PHE A 98 5.72 4.03 8.68
N LYS A 99 5.88 4.94 7.71
CA LYS A 99 6.83 4.79 6.60
C LYS A 99 8.28 4.68 7.05
N SER A 100 8.70 5.54 7.98
CA SER A 100 10.05 5.52 8.54
C SER A 100 10.31 4.21 9.29
N THR A 101 9.36 3.75 10.11
CA THR A 101 9.47 2.49 10.85
C THR A 101 9.66 1.31 9.90
N VAL A 102 8.81 1.19 8.87
CA VAL A 102 8.90 0.11 7.88
C VAL A 102 10.22 0.17 7.10
N LYS A 103 10.64 1.37 6.68
CA LYS A 103 11.90 1.57 5.97
C LYS A 103 13.08 1.13 6.83
N VAL A 104 13.19 1.64 8.06
CA VAL A 104 14.30 1.33 8.97
C VAL A 104 14.38 -0.16 9.30
N ALA A 105 13.23 -0.83 9.46
CA ALA A 105 13.18 -2.27 9.66
C ALA A 105 13.68 -3.03 8.41
N ASN A 106 13.24 -2.61 7.21
CA ASN A 106 13.50 -3.32 5.98
C ASN A 106 14.80 -2.95 5.25
N ASP A 107 15.52 -1.91 5.68
CA ASP A 107 16.78 -1.46 5.08
C ASP A 107 17.85 -2.58 5.05
N ARG A 108 17.72 -3.59 5.91
CA ARG A 108 18.65 -4.73 6.03
C ARG A 108 18.01 -6.07 5.60
N GLY A 109 16.98 -6.01 4.75
CA GLY A 109 16.20 -7.16 4.28
C GLY A 109 14.79 -7.19 4.88
N ALA A 110 13.93 -8.10 4.40
CA ALA A 110 12.55 -8.20 4.85
C ALA A 110 12.43 -8.74 6.29
N LYS A 111 12.58 -7.84 7.29
CA LYS A 111 12.56 -8.17 8.72
C LYS A 111 11.16 -8.20 9.32
N LEU A 112 10.18 -7.55 8.69
CA LEU A 112 8.81 -7.52 9.21
C LEU A 112 8.01 -8.76 8.82
N CYS A 113 7.05 -9.11 9.65
CA CYS A 113 6.05 -10.11 9.31
C CYS A 113 5.08 -9.56 8.25
N ALA A 114 4.96 -10.31 7.15
CA ALA A 114 4.11 -9.93 6.02
C ALA A 114 2.65 -9.77 6.43
N SER A 115 2.12 -10.65 7.29
CA SER A 115 0.72 -10.60 7.70
C SER A 115 0.40 -9.34 8.52
N ILE A 116 1.29 -8.93 9.42
CA ILE A 116 1.12 -7.69 10.20
C ILE A 116 1.10 -6.49 9.25
N LEU A 117 2.10 -6.38 8.37
CA LEU A 117 2.20 -5.26 7.43
C LEU A 117 0.99 -5.19 6.48
N MET A 118 0.56 -6.34 5.97
CA MET A 118 -0.61 -6.44 5.10
C MET A 118 -1.91 -6.10 5.81
N ASN A 119 -2.07 -6.53 7.06
CA ASN A 119 -3.25 -6.20 7.85
C ASN A 119 -3.33 -4.70 8.14
N SER A 120 -2.20 -4.04 8.42
CA SER A 120 -2.15 -2.57 8.57
C SER A 120 -2.57 -1.84 7.31
N ILE A 121 -2.04 -2.26 6.15
CA ILE A 121 -2.38 -1.66 4.86
C ILE A 121 -3.85 -1.88 4.53
N LEU A 122 -4.35 -3.11 4.69
CA LEU A 122 -5.76 -3.41 4.47
C LEU A 122 -6.66 -2.67 5.45
N GLY A 123 -6.25 -2.46 6.69
CA GLY A 123 -7.01 -1.66 7.66
C GLY A 123 -7.24 -0.24 7.15
N VAL A 124 -6.18 0.44 6.74
CA VAL A 124 -6.26 1.80 6.17
C VAL A 124 -7.10 1.83 4.90
N LEU A 125 -6.95 0.86 4.00
CA LEU A 125 -7.69 0.86 2.73
C LEU A 125 -9.19 0.51 2.88
N ASN A 126 -9.61 -0.11 3.98
CA ASN A 126 -11.02 -0.49 4.20
C ASN A 126 -11.81 0.51 5.06
N ASP A 127 -11.17 1.44 5.78
CA ASP A 127 -11.85 2.54 6.47
C ASP A 127 -11.76 3.82 5.62
N GLU A 128 -12.92 4.40 5.29
CA GLU A 128 -13.02 5.57 4.39
C GLU A 128 -12.24 6.80 4.91
N PHE A 129 -12.26 7.03 6.22
CA PHE A 129 -11.53 8.15 6.82
C PHE A 129 -10.02 7.91 6.79
N MET A 130 -9.57 6.71 7.12
CA MET A 130 -8.15 6.34 7.06
C MET A 130 -7.65 6.33 5.61
N LEU A 131 -8.44 5.85 4.66
CA LEU A 131 -8.15 5.87 3.23
C LEU A 131 -7.91 7.31 2.76
N GLY A 132 -8.83 8.22 3.09
CA GLY A 132 -8.69 9.65 2.75
C GLY A 132 -7.52 10.32 3.48
N ALA A 133 -7.14 9.85 4.66
CA ALA A 133 -6.06 10.45 5.45
C ALA A 133 -4.66 9.95 5.08
N LEU A 134 -4.50 8.65 4.82
CA LEU A 134 -3.20 7.96 4.74
C LEU A 134 -3.10 7.03 3.51
N GLY A 135 -4.17 6.85 2.73
CA GLY A 135 -4.25 5.86 1.67
C GLY A 135 -3.15 5.98 0.62
N ALA A 136 -2.82 7.21 0.20
CA ALA A 136 -1.75 7.47 -0.77
C ALA A 136 -0.36 7.08 -0.23
N ASP A 137 -0.07 7.39 1.04
CA ASP A 137 1.21 7.06 1.67
C ASP A 137 1.38 5.55 1.88
N TYR A 138 0.33 4.88 2.36
CA TYR A 138 0.31 3.44 2.55
C TYR A 138 0.40 2.70 1.21
N SER A 139 -0.25 3.22 0.17
CA SER A 139 -0.16 2.67 -1.20
C SER A 139 1.25 2.80 -1.78
N ASN A 140 1.87 3.97 -1.62
CA ASN A 140 3.27 4.17 -2.02
C ASN A 140 4.23 3.21 -1.31
N LEU A 141 4.00 2.97 -0.02
CA LEU A 141 4.78 2.02 0.76
C LEU A 141 4.52 0.58 0.34
N LEU A 142 3.26 0.19 0.11
CA LEU A 142 2.89 -1.12 -0.42
C LEU A 142 3.67 -1.41 -1.70
N LEU A 143 3.65 -0.47 -2.66
CA LEU A 143 4.35 -0.61 -3.93
C LEU A 143 5.86 -0.80 -3.75
N LYS A 144 6.50 0.04 -2.93
CA LYS A 144 7.97 0.08 -2.81
C LYS A 144 8.53 -1.00 -1.89
N SER A 145 7.87 -1.26 -0.77
CA SER A 145 8.42 -2.06 0.32
C SER A 145 7.83 -3.46 0.42
N VAL A 146 6.72 -3.75 -0.28
CA VAL A 146 6.05 -5.07 -0.24
C VAL A 146 6.00 -5.68 -1.63
N LEU A 147 5.32 -5.03 -2.58
CA LEU A 147 5.08 -5.59 -3.91
C LEU A 147 6.35 -5.72 -4.76
N ARG A 148 7.39 -4.92 -4.51
CA ARG A 148 8.68 -5.06 -5.21
C ARG A 148 9.69 -5.96 -4.49
N VAL A 149 9.34 -6.49 -3.32
CA VAL A 149 10.25 -7.27 -2.48
C VAL A 149 9.82 -8.73 -2.48
N ARG A 150 10.56 -9.57 -3.23
CA ARG A 150 10.22 -10.98 -3.45
C ARG A 150 10.05 -11.79 -2.16
N ALA A 151 10.79 -11.46 -1.11
CA ALA A 151 10.68 -12.11 0.19
C ALA A 151 9.29 -11.99 0.82
N TYR A 152 8.54 -10.93 0.52
CA TYR A 152 7.16 -10.78 0.98
C TYR A 152 6.16 -11.58 0.15
N TRP A 153 6.42 -11.79 -1.15
CA TRP A 153 5.46 -12.49 -2.04
C TRP A 153 5.14 -13.90 -1.58
N LEU A 154 6.15 -14.62 -1.07
CA LEU A 154 5.98 -15.98 -0.57
C LEU A 154 5.23 -16.04 0.77
N LYS A 155 5.10 -14.91 1.46
CA LYS A 155 4.49 -14.80 2.80
C LYS A 155 3.08 -14.20 2.78
N VAL A 156 2.72 -13.49 1.71
CA VAL A 156 1.37 -12.94 1.51
C VAL A 156 0.47 -14.03 0.95
N THR A 157 -0.70 -14.23 1.56
CA THR A 157 -1.60 -15.32 1.14
C THR A 157 -2.29 -14.98 -0.18
N PRO A 158 -2.66 -15.98 -0.99
CA PRO A 158 -3.38 -15.74 -2.25
C PRO A 158 -4.68 -14.95 -2.06
N ALA A 159 -5.39 -15.18 -0.95
CA ALA A 159 -6.59 -14.43 -0.59
C ALA A 159 -6.31 -12.93 -0.34
N GLN A 160 -5.17 -12.60 0.28
CA GLN A 160 -4.75 -11.21 0.49
C GLN A 160 -4.39 -10.52 -0.83
N TRP A 161 -3.68 -11.21 -1.72
CA TRP A 161 -3.37 -10.73 -3.08
C TRP A 161 -4.64 -10.37 -3.86
N ARG A 162 -5.63 -11.27 -3.83
CA ARG A 162 -6.91 -11.09 -4.52
C ARG A 162 -7.71 -9.93 -3.91
N LYS A 163 -7.76 -9.85 -2.57
CA LYS A 163 -8.45 -8.76 -1.86
C LYS A 163 -7.84 -7.40 -2.23
N LEU A 164 -6.51 -7.27 -2.21
CA LEU A 164 -5.84 -6.04 -2.61
C LEU A 164 -6.16 -5.66 -4.05
N LEU A 165 -6.06 -6.60 -5.00
CA LEU A 165 -6.34 -6.33 -6.40
C LEU A 165 -7.73 -5.72 -6.59
N TYR A 166 -8.73 -6.28 -5.91
CA TYR A 166 -10.10 -5.79 -6.00
C TYR A 166 -10.31 -4.41 -5.37
N ILE A 167 -9.63 -4.14 -4.25
CA ILE A 167 -9.63 -2.82 -3.63
C ILE A 167 -9.01 -1.81 -4.61
N TYR A 168 -7.83 -2.09 -5.16
CA TYR A 168 -7.17 -1.14 -6.06
C TYR A 168 -7.89 -0.95 -7.39
N CYS A 169 -8.51 -1.99 -7.96
CA CYS A 169 -9.42 -1.80 -9.10
C CYS A 169 -10.53 -0.81 -8.76
N LYS A 170 -11.17 -0.95 -7.59
CA LYS A 170 -12.21 -0.01 -7.13
C LYS A 170 -11.66 1.41 -6.94
N LEU A 171 -10.51 1.56 -6.26
CA LEU A 171 -9.88 2.86 -6.04
C LEU A 171 -9.51 3.56 -7.36
N PHE A 172 -9.13 2.80 -8.39
CA PHE A 172 -8.87 3.33 -9.72
C PHE A 172 -10.15 3.84 -10.38
N GLU A 173 -11.27 3.12 -10.23
CA GLU A 173 -12.56 3.56 -10.77
C GLU A 173 -13.10 4.81 -10.08
N GLU A 174 -12.82 4.96 -8.79
CA GLU A 174 -13.24 6.10 -7.96
C GLU A 174 -12.27 7.30 -8.04
N GLU A 175 -11.13 7.15 -8.73
CA GLU A 175 -10.05 8.15 -8.78
C GLU A 175 -9.67 8.67 -7.37
N ALA A 176 -9.64 7.75 -6.39
CA ALA A 176 -9.60 8.10 -4.97
C ALA A 176 -8.37 8.94 -4.56
N PHE A 177 -7.26 8.74 -5.25
CA PHE A 177 -6.03 9.55 -5.20
C PHE A 177 -5.21 9.26 -6.47
N ASP A 178 -3.95 9.68 -6.50
CA ASP A 178 -3.03 9.54 -7.63
C ASP A 178 -3.20 8.22 -8.42
N THR A 179 -3.80 8.37 -9.60
CA THR A 179 -4.15 7.30 -10.53
C THR A 179 -2.93 6.55 -11.05
N ASP A 180 -1.76 7.20 -11.16
CA ASP A 180 -0.51 6.55 -11.57
C ASP A 180 -0.05 5.54 -10.52
N ILE A 181 -0.04 5.93 -9.25
CA ILE A 181 0.32 5.04 -8.15
C ILE A 181 -0.63 3.84 -8.10
N ILE A 182 -1.94 4.08 -8.21
CA ILE A 182 -2.95 3.02 -8.20
C ILE A 182 -2.72 2.06 -9.37
N MET A 183 -2.51 2.54 -10.59
CA MET A 183 -2.32 1.67 -11.76
C MET A 183 -1.04 0.86 -11.69
N ARG A 184 0.05 1.46 -11.20
CA ARG A 184 1.31 0.75 -10.96
C ARG A 184 1.14 -0.37 -9.94
N ILE A 185 0.34 -0.15 -8.91
CA ILE A 185 -0.01 -1.19 -7.93
C ILE A 185 -0.87 -2.27 -8.57
N ILE A 186 -1.90 -1.93 -9.34
CA ILE A 186 -2.74 -2.91 -10.05
C ILE A 186 -1.88 -3.80 -10.94
N LYS A 187 -0.95 -3.22 -11.70
CA LYS A 187 -0.03 -3.95 -12.57
C LYS A 187 0.79 -5.00 -11.79
N GLU A 188 1.40 -4.62 -10.66
CA GLU A 188 2.13 -5.56 -9.80
C GLU A 188 1.21 -6.60 -9.13
N LEU A 189 -0.02 -6.21 -8.76
CA LEU A 189 -1.01 -7.11 -8.16
C LEU A 189 -1.54 -8.14 -9.16
N VAL A 190 -1.72 -7.78 -10.43
CA VAL A 190 -2.11 -8.73 -11.48
C VAL A 190 -1.00 -9.75 -11.69
N ASP A 191 0.24 -9.31 -11.87
CA ASP A 191 1.41 -10.20 -11.99
C ASP A 191 1.54 -11.12 -10.76
N GLY A 192 1.32 -10.58 -9.56
CA GLY A 192 1.29 -11.34 -8.30
C GLY A 192 0.18 -12.39 -8.26
N ASN A 193 -1.06 -12.01 -8.56
CA ASN A 193 -2.20 -12.95 -8.54
C ASN A 193 -2.08 -14.04 -9.60
N ILE A 194 -1.46 -13.76 -10.76
CA ILE A 194 -1.12 -14.78 -11.77
C ILE A 194 -0.21 -15.83 -11.15
N GLN A 195 0.87 -15.41 -10.49
CA GLN A 195 1.82 -16.32 -9.86
C GLN A 195 1.22 -17.12 -8.70
N GLN A 196 0.22 -16.56 -8.00
CA GLN A 196 -0.48 -17.24 -6.90
C GLN A 196 -1.63 -18.14 -7.38
N GLY A 197 -2.01 -18.09 -8.67
CA GLY A 197 -3.05 -18.95 -9.25
C GLY A 197 -4.50 -18.58 -8.91
N GLU A 198 -4.78 -17.34 -8.46
CA GLU A 198 -6.06 -16.95 -7.84
C GLU A 198 -6.79 -15.81 -8.56
N LEU A 199 -6.54 -15.65 -9.86
CA LEU A 199 -7.18 -14.64 -10.67
C LEU A 199 -8.64 -14.97 -11.00
N ASN A 200 -9.53 -14.02 -10.72
CA ASN A 200 -10.90 -14.05 -11.26
C ASN A 200 -10.96 -13.35 -12.63
N SER A 201 -10.88 -14.15 -13.69
CA SER A 201 -10.86 -13.64 -15.06
C SER A 201 -12.09 -12.80 -15.40
N LYS A 202 -13.29 -13.19 -14.96
CA LYS A 202 -14.53 -12.47 -15.28
C LYS A 202 -14.52 -11.04 -14.75
N ARG A 203 -14.08 -10.85 -13.50
CA ARG A 203 -14.00 -9.52 -12.89
C ARG A 203 -12.96 -8.64 -13.57
N LEU A 204 -11.80 -9.19 -13.91
CA LEU A 204 -10.76 -8.44 -14.61
C LEU A 204 -11.13 -8.09 -16.04
N PHE A 205 -11.79 -8.98 -16.79
CA PHE A 205 -12.33 -8.63 -18.10
C PHE A 205 -13.27 -7.43 -18.00
N SER A 206 -14.21 -7.45 -17.05
CA SER A 206 -15.12 -6.31 -16.84
C SER A 206 -14.38 -5.01 -16.48
N PHE A 207 -13.37 -5.09 -15.63
CA PHE A 207 -12.54 -3.94 -15.28
C PHE A 207 -11.84 -3.38 -16.52
N TYR A 208 -11.12 -4.21 -17.27
CA TYR A 208 -10.38 -3.75 -18.45
C TYR A 208 -11.30 -3.25 -19.55
N SER A 209 -12.43 -3.90 -19.84
CA SER A 209 -13.38 -3.42 -20.86
C SER A 209 -13.83 -2.00 -20.57
N ARG A 210 -14.28 -1.74 -19.33
CA ARG A 210 -14.71 -0.40 -18.91
C ARG A 210 -13.57 0.63 -19.00
N ARG A 211 -12.34 0.24 -18.65
CA ARG A 211 -11.20 1.17 -18.71
C ARG A 211 -10.75 1.45 -20.14
N MET A 212 -10.81 0.46 -21.02
CA MET A 212 -10.47 0.62 -22.44
C MET A 212 -11.50 1.51 -23.17
N GLU A 213 -12.79 1.45 -22.80
CA GLU A 213 -13.83 2.36 -23.33
C GLU A 213 -13.53 3.83 -23.02
N HIS A 214 -12.85 4.11 -21.91
CA HIS A 214 -12.49 5.46 -21.48
C HIS A 214 -11.00 5.78 -21.64
N ILE A 215 -10.27 5.00 -22.45
CA ILE A 215 -8.81 5.12 -22.56
C ILE A 215 -8.36 6.49 -23.06
N SER A 216 -9.17 7.16 -23.89
CA SER A 216 -8.89 8.51 -24.38
C SER A 216 -8.88 9.57 -23.28
N ASN A 217 -9.47 9.28 -22.13
CA ASN A 217 -9.50 10.19 -20.99
C ASN A 217 -8.22 10.06 -20.14
N LEU A 218 -7.42 9.00 -20.33
CA LEU A 218 -6.17 8.80 -19.63
C LEU A 218 -5.09 9.72 -20.23
N LYS A 219 -4.91 10.88 -19.61
CA LYS A 219 -3.96 11.91 -20.06
C LYS A 219 -2.49 11.57 -19.76
N ALA A 220 -2.24 10.72 -18.77
CA ALA A 220 -0.89 10.40 -18.32
C ALA A 220 -0.36 9.14 -19.02
N THR A 221 0.73 9.28 -19.78
CA THR A 221 1.38 8.18 -20.52
C THR A 221 1.74 7.00 -19.62
N SER A 222 2.21 7.25 -18.39
CA SER A 222 2.57 6.19 -17.43
C SER A 222 1.35 5.37 -16.98
N VAL A 223 0.19 5.99 -16.78
CA VAL A 223 -1.05 5.28 -16.41
C VAL A 223 -1.44 4.34 -17.55
N LEU A 224 -1.40 4.83 -18.78
CA LEU A 224 -1.73 4.07 -19.97
C LEU A 224 -0.78 2.87 -20.17
N GLU A 225 0.53 3.11 -20.05
CA GLU A 225 1.55 2.07 -20.17
C GLU A 225 1.33 0.96 -19.13
N ASN A 226 1.16 1.31 -17.86
CA ASN A 226 0.93 0.33 -16.80
C ASN A 226 -0.41 -0.43 -17.00
N LEU A 227 -1.46 0.23 -17.49
CA LEU A 227 -2.73 -0.41 -17.84
C LEU A 227 -2.54 -1.47 -18.93
N LEU A 228 -1.85 -1.12 -20.02
CA LEU A 228 -1.59 -2.03 -21.13
C LEU A 228 -0.67 -3.19 -20.75
N MET A 229 0.37 -2.92 -19.95
CA MET A 229 1.25 -3.97 -19.42
C MET A 229 0.45 -4.97 -18.56
N SER A 230 -0.37 -4.45 -17.66
CA SER A 230 -1.24 -5.26 -16.79
C SER A 230 -2.25 -6.08 -17.61
N LEU A 231 -2.87 -5.47 -18.61
CA LEU A 231 -3.79 -6.13 -19.55
C LEU A 231 -3.09 -7.24 -20.34
N ASN A 232 -1.89 -6.98 -20.86
CA ASN A 232 -1.12 -7.97 -21.62
C ASN A 232 -0.74 -9.19 -20.76
N SER A 233 -0.25 -8.97 -19.54
CA SER A 233 0.02 -10.06 -18.58
C SER A 233 -1.25 -10.89 -18.32
N PHE A 234 -2.38 -10.22 -18.08
CA PHE A 234 -3.66 -10.88 -17.87
C PHE A 234 -4.09 -11.71 -19.09
N CYS A 235 -4.10 -11.13 -20.29
CA CYS A 235 -4.49 -11.80 -21.53
C CYS A 235 -3.65 -13.05 -21.80
N LYS A 236 -2.32 -12.95 -21.64
CA LYS A 236 -1.41 -14.10 -21.79
C LYS A 236 -1.74 -15.22 -20.82
N ASN A 237 -2.04 -14.88 -19.57
CA ASN A 237 -2.38 -15.88 -18.55
C ASN A 237 -3.71 -16.59 -18.85
N VAL A 238 -4.74 -15.86 -19.31
CA VAL A 238 -6.06 -16.44 -19.56
C VAL A 238 -6.23 -17.04 -20.96
N ALA A 239 -5.25 -16.89 -21.85
CA ALA A 239 -5.34 -17.33 -23.25
C ALA A 239 -5.59 -18.83 -23.41
N SER A 240 -5.13 -19.68 -22.48
CA SER A 240 -5.38 -21.13 -22.54
C SER A 240 -6.75 -21.51 -21.99
N GLY A 241 -7.23 -20.82 -20.95
CA GLY A 241 -8.42 -21.19 -20.18
C GLY A 241 -9.71 -20.40 -20.48
N CYS A 242 -9.59 -19.20 -21.06
CA CYS A 242 -10.73 -18.29 -21.29
C CYS A 242 -10.81 -17.79 -22.74
N ARG A 243 -10.44 -18.63 -23.73
CA ARG A 243 -10.33 -18.26 -25.15
C ARG A 243 -11.53 -17.47 -25.69
N ALA A 244 -12.75 -17.97 -25.48
CA ALA A 244 -13.94 -17.30 -25.99
C ALA A 244 -14.13 -15.88 -25.40
N GLN A 245 -13.88 -15.71 -24.10
CA GLN A 245 -13.95 -14.40 -23.45
C GLN A 245 -12.83 -13.47 -23.93
N LEU A 246 -11.63 -14.01 -24.14
CA LEU A 246 -10.50 -13.24 -24.65
C LEU A 246 -10.73 -12.78 -26.10
N CYS A 247 -11.25 -13.64 -26.98
CA CYS A 247 -11.61 -13.26 -28.34
C CYS A 247 -12.70 -12.19 -28.35
N GLY A 248 -13.78 -12.40 -27.60
CA GLY A 248 -14.85 -11.40 -27.50
C GLY A 248 -14.37 -10.06 -26.92
N PHE A 249 -13.46 -10.09 -25.95
CA PHE A 249 -12.79 -8.87 -25.46
C PHE A 249 -11.98 -8.20 -26.59
N GLY A 250 -11.12 -8.94 -27.28
CA GLY A 250 -10.29 -8.41 -28.36
C GLY A 250 -11.12 -7.79 -29.50
N GLU A 251 -12.20 -8.46 -29.92
CA GLU A 251 -13.13 -7.95 -30.92
C GLU A 251 -13.80 -6.66 -30.46
N SER A 252 -14.26 -6.60 -29.21
CA SER A 252 -14.90 -5.40 -28.65
C SER A 252 -13.96 -4.19 -28.57
N GLN A 253 -12.67 -4.42 -28.34
CA GLN A 253 -11.67 -3.37 -28.14
C GLN A 253 -10.83 -3.07 -29.39
N MET A 254 -11.10 -3.74 -30.53
CA MET A 254 -10.28 -3.63 -31.74
C MET A 254 -10.13 -2.18 -32.22
N LYS A 255 -11.24 -1.43 -32.28
CA LYS A 255 -11.22 -0.01 -32.69
C LYS A 255 -10.35 0.84 -31.76
N THR A 256 -10.42 0.58 -30.46
CA THR A 256 -9.61 1.26 -29.46
C THR A 256 -8.13 1.01 -29.68
N PHE A 257 -7.73 -0.24 -29.89
CA PHE A 257 -6.33 -0.60 -30.18
C PHE A 257 -5.82 0.05 -31.47
N THR A 258 -6.60 0.02 -32.55
CA THR A 258 -6.21 0.65 -33.81
C THR A 258 -6.01 2.15 -33.64
N SER A 259 -6.94 2.85 -32.97
CA SER A 259 -6.81 4.30 -32.73
C SER A 259 -5.58 4.65 -31.90
N MET A 260 -5.25 3.83 -30.90
CA MET A 260 -4.03 4.04 -30.10
C MET A 260 -2.76 3.81 -30.92
N TRP A 261 -2.74 2.77 -31.75
CA TRP A 261 -1.61 2.46 -32.63
C TRP A 261 -1.36 3.57 -33.65
N GLU A 262 -2.42 4.10 -34.27
CA GLU A 262 -2.34 5.23 -35.20
C GLU A 262 -1.73 6.46 -34.53
N LYS A 263 -2.23 6.85 -33.35
CA LYS A 263 -1.70 7.99 -32.58
C LYS A 263 -0.22 7.81 -32.23
N ALA A 264 0.15 6.63 -31.72
CA ALA A 264 1.54 6.32 -31.38
C ALA A 264 2.48 6.30 -32.61
N SER A 265 1.94 6.01 -33.79
CA SER A 265 2.70 6.00 -35.05
C SER A 265 2.90 7.40 -35.63
N THR A 266 2.00 8.34 -35.34
CA THR A 266 2.09 9.74 -35.78
C THR A 266 2.92 10.65 -34.86
N GLU A 267 3.20 10.22 -33.63
CA GLU A 267 4.02 10.96 -32.65
C GLU A 267 5.53 10.63 -32.74
N LYS A 268 5.94 9.81 -33.71
CA LYS A 268 7.34 9.54 -34.06
C LYS A 268 7.84 10.47 -35.16
#